data_AF-A0A651EZI7-F1
#
_entry.id   AF-A0A651EZI7-F1
#
_cell.length_a   1.000
_cell.length_b   1.000
_cell.length_c   1.000
_cell.angle_alpha   90.00
_cell.angle_beta   90.00
_cell.angle_gamma   90.00
#
_symmetry.space_group_name_H-M   'P 1'
#
loop_
_entity.id
_entity.type
_entity.pdbx_description
1 polymer ?
#
loop_
_entity_poly.entity_id
_entity_poly.type
_entity_poly.pdbx_seq_one_letter_code
_entity_poly.pdbx_strand_id
1 'polypeptide(L)' 'MGVVNLGEPGEITIDGTHYPMNSNDGLYIGKGSGEVTLSGAGAKFYCTFAPAHHSYPIRHIR' A
#
# COMPACT_ATOMS: atom_id res chain seq x y z
N MET A 1 -5.59 -0.56 -6.31
CA MET A 1 -4.14 -0.28 -6.42
C MET A 1 -3.39 -1.42 -5.73
N GLY A 2 -2.34 -1.94 -6.33
CA GLY A 2 -1.41 -2.85 -5.66
C GLY A 2 -0.09 -2.14 -5.39
N VAL A 3 0.46 -2.29 -4.19
CA VAL A 3 1.74 -1.72 -3.80
C VAL A 3 2.66 -2.85 -3.33
N VAL A 4 3.94 -2.82 -3.67
CA VAL A 4 4.97 -3.73 -3.15
C VAL A 4 6.15 -2.90 -2.67
N ASN A 5 6.64 -3.15 -1.45
CA ASN A 5 7.88 -2.52 -0.99
C ASN A 5 9.09 -3.35 -1.47
N LEU A 6 10.01 -2.74 -2.21
CA LEU A 6 11.23 -3.36 -2.70
C LEU A 6 12.48 -2.86 -1.98
N GLY A 7 12.31 -1.99 -0.98
CA GLY A 7 13.39 -1.34 -0.23
C GLY A 7 13.47 -1.77 1.22
N GLU A 8 13.99 -0.86 2.05
CA GLU A 8 14.01 -0.97 3.51
C GLU A 8 12.58 -0.87 4.09
N PRO A 9 12.38 -1.24 5.37
CA PRO A 9 11.10 -1.08 6.03
C PRO A 9 10.54 0.34 5.94
N GLY A 10 9.25 0.43 5.69
CA GLY A 10 8.49 1.68 5.62
C GLY A 10 7.07 1.49 6.11
N GLU A 11 6.23 2.47 5.83
CA GLU A 11 4.82 2.46 6.23
C GLU A 11 3.94 3.07 5.13
N ILE A 12 2.77 2.47 4.94
CA ILE A 12 1.69 3.01 4.13
C ILE A 12 0.56 3.42 5.08
N THR A 13 0.14 4.68 5.03
CA THR A 13 -1.03 5.17 5.76
C THR A 13 -2.19 5.36 4.79
N ILE A 14 -3.37 4.84 5.15
CA ILE A 14 -4.60 4.92 4.35
C ILE A 14 -5.71 5.44 5.24
N ASP A 15 -6.19 6.65 4.97
CA ASP A 15 -7.24 7.32 5.76
C ASP A 15 -6.97 7.26 7.29
N GLY A 16 -5.71 7.54 7.68
CA GLY A 16 -5.23 7.47 9.07
C GLY A 16 -4.93 6.06 9.61
N THR A 17 -5.19 5.00 8.84
CA THR A 17 -4.82 3.62 9.23
C THR A 17 -3.41 3.28 8.76
N HIS A 18 -2.57 2.84 9.69
CA HIS A 18 -1.15 2.55 9.44
C HIS A 18 -0.92 1.08 9.07
N TYR A 19 -0.16 0.86 7.99
CA TYR A 19 0.27 -0.45 7.51
C TYR A 19 1.79 -0.50 7.44
N PRO A 20 2.48 -1.17 8.38
CA PRO A 20 3.92 -1.36 8.30
C PRO A 20 4.26 -2.27 7.12
N MET A 21 5.27 -1.93 6.33
CA MET A 21 5.65 -2.65 5.12
C MET A 21 7.13 -3.02 5.18
N ASN A 22 7.43 -4.31 5.38
CA ASN A 22 8.79 -4.84 5.25
C ASN A 22 9.20 -4.97 3.78
N SER A 23 10.46 -5.33 3.54
CA SER A 23 10.91 -5.65 2.18
C SER A 23 10.14 -6.85 1.63
N ASN A 24 9.64 -6.71 0.41
CA ASN A 24 8.75 -7.61 -0.32
C ASN A 24 7.30 -7.72 0.18
N ASP A 25 6.91 -6.96 1.21
CA ASP A 25 5.50 -6.89 1.61
C ASP A 25 4.67 -6.20 0.51
N GLY A 26 3.46 -6.72 0.30
CA GLY A 26 2.48 -6.21 -0.65
C GLY A 26 1.23 -5.68 0.04
N LEU A 27 0.61 -4.65 -0.53
CA LEU A 27 -0.65 -4.10 -0.05
C LEU A 27 -1.63 -3.91 -1.21
N TYR A 28 -2.76 -4.61 -1.13
CA TYR A 28 -3.90 -4.32 -2.00
C TYR A 28 -4.76 -3.24 -1.36
N ILE A 29 -4.98 -2.17 -2.11
CA ILE A 29 -5.77 -1.00 -1.72
C ILE A 29 -6.99 -0.94 -2.62
N GLY A 30 -8.16 -1.12 -2.00
CA GLY A 30 -9.46 -1.12 -2.68
C GLY A 30 -9.88 0.25 -3.22
N LYS A 31 -10.88 0.24 -4.11
CA LYS A 31 -11.52 1.47 -4.60
C LYS A 31 -12.19 2.22 -3.44
N GLY A 32 -11.93 3.53 -3.35
CA GLY A 32 -12.57 4.40 -2.36
C GLY A 32 -11.86 4.48 -1.01
N SER A 33 -10.63 3.97 -0.89
CA SER A 33 -9.88 3.93 0.37
C SER A 33 -9.35 5.28 0.88
N GLY A 34 -9.73 6.42 0.27
CA GLY A 34 -9.29 7.75 0.70
C GLY A 34 -7.84 8.09 0.35
N GLU A 35 -7.23 8.96 1.17
CA GLU A 35 -5.86 9.43 1.01
C GLU A 35 -4.85 8.33 1.35
N VAL A 36 -3.79 8.22 0.53
CA VAL A 36 -2.70 7.26 0.73
C VAL A 36 -1.38 8.00 0.85
N THR A 37 -0.69 7.80 1.97
CA THR A 37 0.65 8.35 2.23
C THR A 37 1.65 7.21 2.33
N LEU A 38 2.80 7.37 1.67
CA LEU A 38 3.92 6.42 1.69
C LEU A 38 5.09 7.06 2.45
N SER A 39 5.68 6.35 3.40
CA SER A 39 6.78 6.87 4.21
C SER A 39 7.85 5.82 4.50
N GLY A 40 9.08 6.28 4.76
CA GLY A 40 10.25 5.45 5.05
C GLY A 40 11.50 5.92 4.28
N ALA A 41 12.60 6.16 4.99
CA ALA A 41 13.80 6.78 4.40
C ALA A 41 14.48 5.92 3.33
N GLY A 42 14.42 4.59 3.46
CA GLY A 42 14.95 3.62 2.49
C GLY A 42 13.88 2.79 1.77
N ALA A 43 12.59 3.06 2.03
CA ALA A 43 11.49 2.32 1.45
C ALA A 43 11.35 2.66 -0.04
N LYS A 44 11.05 1.64 -0.86
CA LYS A 44 10.88 1.79 -2.32
C LYS A 44 9.59 1.12 -2.75
N PHE A 45 8.52 1.89 -2.83
CA PHE A 45 7.20 1.37 -3.19
C PHE A 45 7.01 1.31 -4.70
N TYR A 46 6.84 0.10 -5.23
CA TYR A 46 6.38 -0.13 -6.59
C TYR A 46 4.85 -0.20 -6.60
N CYS A 47 4.21 0.72 -7.31
CA CYS A 47 2.76 0.85 -7.32
C CYS A 47 2.18 0.52 -8.70
N THR A 48 1.09 -0.22 -8.71
CA THR A 48 0.30 -0.54 -9.90
C THR A 48 -1.16 -0.13 -9.71
N PHE A 49 -1.76 0.34 -10.80
CA PHE A 49 -3.11 0.88 -10.81
C PHE A 49 -3.89 0.32 -11.98
N ALA A 50 -5.19 0.10 -11.74
CA ALA A 50 -6.16 -0.23 -12.76
C ALA A 50 -7.52 0.35 -12.33
N PRO A 51 -8.40 0.74 -13.27
CA PRO A 51 -9.77 1.08 -12.96
C PRO A 51 -10.49 -0.07 -12.24
N ALA A 52 -11.33 0.25 -11.26
CA ALA A 52 -12.10 -0.74 -10.51
C ALA A 52 -13.57 -0.32 -10.43
N HIS A 53 -14.47 -1.20 -10.84
CA HIS A 53 -15.92 -0.97 -10.76
C HIS A 53 -16.50 -1.35 -9.39
N HIS A 54 -15.85 -2.28 -8.69
CA HIS A 54 -16.26 -2.79 -7.38
C HIS A 54 -15.22 -2.47 -6.30
N SER A 55 -15.67 -2.24 -5.06
CA SER A 55 -14.80 -2.02 -3.90
C SER A 55 -14.57 -3.34 -3.18
N TYR A 56 -13.30 -3.69 -2.98
CA TYR A 56 -12.87 -4.82 -2.17
C TYR A 56 -12.07 -4.32 -0.96
N PRO A 57 -12.04 -5.07 0.15
CA PRO A 57 -11.33 -4.66 1.36
C PRO A 57 -9.82 -4.56 1.13
N ILE A 58 -9.16 -3.69 1.90
CA ILE A 58 -7.70 -3.59 1.94
C ILE A 58 -7.14 -4.92 2.45
N ARG A 59 -6.07 -5.41 1.81
CA ARG A 59 -5.43 -6.67 2.18
C ARG A 59 -3.91 -6.50 2.21
N HIS A 60 -3.33 -6.69 3.38
CA HIS A 60 -1.88 -6.79 3.56
C HIS A 60 -1.43 -8.22 3.22
N ILE A 61 -0.45 -8.32 2.34
CA ILE A 61 0.19 -9.53 1.82
C ILE A 61 1.63 -9.51 2.33
N ARG A 62 2.05 -10.55 3.04
CA ARG A 62 3.40 -10.70 3.60
C ARG A 62 4.08 -11.88 2.93
#